data_AF-A0AB39VHK4-F1
#
_entry.id   AF-A0AB39VHK4-F1
#
_cell.length_a   1.000
_cell.length_b   1.000
_cell.length_c   1.000
_cell.angle_alpha   90.00
_cell.angle_beta   90.00
_cell.angle_gamma   90.00
#
_symmetry.space_group_name_H-M   'P 1'
#
loop_
_entity.id
_entity.type
_entity.pdbx_description
1 polymer ?
#
loop_
_entity_poly.entity_id
_entity_poly.type
_entity_poly.pdbx_seq_one_letter_code
_entity_poly.pdbx_strand_id
1 'polypeptide(L)'
;MKIINIKFRKTKKVYPFIINEVENYKKGDYVLVDTIRGEQIGIVLDAVLNQEKILEEKEELKMREVKRKLNESEINKLTELDKKADEAYFICKKIVKRFLPEMNLVIGEYTFDENKLIFYFTAEKRLDFRELVKEVNRTFKKRVEFYQIKVNDEGRILSAFGKYGREIYW
;
A
#
# COMPACT_ATOMS: atom_id res chain seq x y z
N MET A 1 9.37 11.32 -22.47
CA MET A 1 8.59 10.68 -21.38
C MET A 1 9.40 9.58 -20.72
N LYS A 2 9.73 9.76 -19.44
CA LYS A 2 10.57 8.83 -18.66
C LYS A 2 9.70 7.98 -17.74
N ILE A 3 10.04 6.69 -17.59
CA ILE A 3 9.30 5.75 -16.74
C ILE A 3 10.21 5.28 -15.61
N ILE A 4 9.72 5.34 -14.38
CA ILE A 4 10.42 4.79 -13.21
C ILE A 4 9.62 3.68 -12.57
N ASN A 5 10.33 2.73 -11.95
CA ASN A 5 9.73 1.68 -11.17
C ASN A 5 9.57 2.14 -9.72
N ILE A 6 8.34 2.10 -9.22
CA ILE A 6 8.00 2.51 -7.86
C ILE A 6 7.57 1.29 -7.06
N LYS A 7 8.26 1.06 -5.94
CA LYS A 7 7.90 0.06 -4.94
C LYS A 7 7.03 0.68 -3.87
N PHE A 8 5.79 0.21 -3.74
CA PHE A 8 4.88 0.66 -2.68
C PHE A 8 5.41 0.26 -1.29
N ARG A 9 5.37 1.18 -0.31
CA ARG A 9 5.96 0.95 1.03
C ARG A 9 5.32 -0.25 1.75
N LYS A 10 4.00 -0.38 1.69
CA LYS A 10 3.24 -1.42 2.42
C LYS A 10 3.11 -2.73 1.65
N THR A 11 2.58 -2.69 0.43
CA THR A 11 2.34 -3.91 -0.36
C THR A 11 3.61 -4.49 -0.99
N LYS A 12 4.70 -3.69 -1.04
CA LYS A 12 5.98 -3.98 -1.69
C LYS A 12 5.86 -4.34 -3.18
N LYS A 13 4.69 -4.10 -3.79
CA LYS A 13 4.47 -4.23 -5.23
C LYS A 13 5.27 -3.18 -5.97
N VAL A 14 5.75 -3.55 -7.15
CA VAL A 14 6.46 -2.67 -8.05
C VAL A 14 5.58 -2.41 -9.26
N TYR A 15 5.36 -1.14 -9.57
CA TYR A 15 4.62 -0.72 -10.75
C TYR A 15 5.37 0.39 -11.49
N PRO A 16 5.26 0.44 -12.82
CA PRO A 16 5.82 1.54 -13.61
C PRO A 16 4.96 2.80 -13.46
N PHE A 17 5.61 3.94 -13.32
CA PHE A 17 4.98 5.27 -13.28
C PHE A 17 5.71 6.23 -14.22
N ILE A 18 4.95 7.17 -14.76
CA ILE A 18 5.46 8.24 -15.62
C ILE A 18 5.95 9.38 -14.73
N ILE A 19 7.08 10.00 -15.09
CA ILE A 19 7.58 11.20 -14.42
C ILE A 19 7.60 12.38 -15.37
N ASN A 20 7.32 13.57 -14.81
CA ASN A 20 7.56 14.83 -15.50
C ASN A 20 9.06 15.10 -15.56
N GLU A 21 9.54 15.56 -16.72
CA GLU A 21 10.97 15.72 -17.01
C GLU A 21 11.65 16.82 -16.17
N VAL A 22 10.86 17.62 -15.45
CA VAL A 22 11.31 18.72 -14.59
C VAL A 22 11.91 18.22 -13.26
N GLU A 23 11.46 17.06 -12.74
CA GLU A 23 11.94 16.54 -11.46
C GLU A 23 12.98 15.41 -11.64
N ASN A 24 14.14 15.58 -11.01
CA ASN A 24 15.21 14.58 -11.03
C ASN A 24 15.04 13.57 -9.88
N TYR A 25 14.31 12.49 -10.14
CA TYR A 25 14.11 11.39 -9.20
C TYR A 25 15.34 10.47 -9.13
N LYS A 26 15.79 10.17 -7.90
CA LYS A 26 16.89 9.25 -7.64
C LYS A 26 16.37 7.96 -7.00
N LYS A 27 17.12 6.87 -7.19
CA LYS A 27 16.87 5.62 -6.47
C LYS A 27 16.88 5.86 -4.96
N GLY A 28 15.87 5.33 -4.27
CA GLY A 28 15.67 5.52 -2.83
C GLY A 28 14.79 6.71 -2.46
N ASP A 29 14.44 7.58 -3.41
CA ASP A 29 13.55 8.70 -3.12
C ASP A 29 12.14 8.22 -2.75
N TYR A 30 11.57 8.84 -1.72
CA TYR A 30 10.17 8.69 -1.37
C TYR A 30 9.32 9.60 -2.24
N VAL A 31 8.30 9.02 -2.86
CA VAL A 31 7.43 9.72 -3.82
C VAL A 31 5.97 9.46 -3.50
N LEU A 32 5.16 10.48 -3.76
CA LEU A 32 3.71 10.41 -3.66
C LEU A 32 3.13 10.08 -5.03
N VAL A 33 2.26 9.07 -5.09
CA VAL A 33 1.61 8.63 -6.32
C VAL A 33 0.10 8.55 -6.14
N ASP A 34 -0.64 8.97 -7.17
CA ASP A 34 -2.09 8.82 -7.18
C ASP A 34 -2.47 7.41 -7.63
N THR A 35 -3.21 6.67 -6.81
CA THR A 35 -3.71 5.33 -7.15
C THR A 35 -5.24 5.29 -7.13
N ILE A 36 -5.85 4.21 -7.62
CA ILE A 36 -7.30 4.01 -7.49
C ILE A 36 -7.76 4.00 -6.01
N ARG A 37 -6.83 3.72 -5.09
CA ARG A 37 -7.07 3.64 -3.64
C ARG A 37 -6.89 4.98 -2.93
N GLY A 38 -6.40 5.99 -3.65
CA GLY A 38 -5.99 7.30 -3.13
C GLY A 38 -4.49 7.52 -3.25
N GLU A 39 -4.01 8.56 -2.57
CA GLU A 39 -2.58 8.87 -2.50
C GLU A 39 -1.83 7.81 -1.70
N GLN A 40 -0.82 7.24 -2.33
CA GLN A 40 0.04 6.22 -1.73
C GLN A 40 1.51 6.62 -1.85
N ILE A 41 2.33 6.03 -0.98
CA ILE A 41 3.75 6.32 -0.94
C ILE A 41 4.53 5.17 -1.53
N GLY A 42 5.45 5.52 -2.41
CA GLY A 42 6.37 4.59 -3.01
C GLY A 42 7.82 5.01 -2.85
N ILE A 43 8.72 4.07 -3.15
CA ILE A 43 10.16 4.25 -3.17
C ILE A 43 10.62 3.98 -4.60
N VAL A 44 11.42 4.89 -5.15
CA VAL A 44 12.01 4.73 -6.49
C VAL A 44 13.06 3.61 -6.45
N LEU A 45 12.89 2.57 -7.28
CA LEU A 45 13.80 1.42 -7.31
C LEU A 45 14.91 1.52 -8.35
N ASP A 46 14.60 2.00 -9.55
CA ASP A 46 15.58 2.08 -10.63
C ASP A 46 15.31 3.25 -11.57
N ALA A 47 16.40 3.76 -12.16
CA ALA A 47 16.39 4.92 -13.02
C ALA A 47 15.87 4.56 -14.42
N VAL A 48 14.83 5.29 -14.83
CA VAL A 48 14.42 5.57 -16.21
C VAL A 48 14.63 4.44 -17.22
N LEU A 49 13.58 3.63 -17.42
CA LEU A 49 13.50 2.76 -18.59
C LEU A 49 12.93 3.57 -19.77
N ASN A 50 13.61 3.55 -20.93
CA ASN A 50 13.06 4.07 -22.18
C ASN A 50 11.86 3.20 -22.61
N GLN A 51 10.81 3.84 -23.13
CA GLN A 51 9.51 3.23 -23.46
C GLN A 51 9.60 1.96 -24.32
N GLU A 52 10.65 1.82 -25.13
CA GLU A 52 10.81 0.72 -26.10
C GLU A 52 10.85 -0.67 -25.47
N LYS A 53 11.23 -0.82 -24.18
CA LYS A 53 11.31 -2.14 -23.52
C LYS A 53 10.07 -2.55 -22.70
N ILE A 54 9.08 -1.67 -22.52
CA ILE A 54 7.94 -1.93 -21.60
C ILE A 54 6.64 -2.23 -22.37
N LEU A 55 6.52 -1.77 -23.62
CA LEU A 55 5.30 -1.96 -24.40
C LEU A 55 4.97 -3.43 -24.74
N GLU A 56 5.92 -4.36 -24.61
CA GLU A 56 5.70 -5.77 -24.98
C GLU A 56 4.96 -6.60 -23.92
N GLU A 57 4.78 -6.14 -22.67
CA GLU A 57 4.25 -7.01 -21.61
C GLU A 57 2.99 -6.53 -20.86
N LYS A 58 2.52 -5.28 -20.98
CA LYS A 58 1.46 -4.77 -20.09
C LYS A 58 0.45 -3.82 -20.74
N GLU A 59 -0.52 -4.40 -21.43
CA GLU A 59 -1.60 -3.69 -22.14
C GLU A 59 -2.79 -3.22 -21.28
N GLU A 60 -2.76 -3.29 -19.93
CA GLU A 60 -3.94 -2.93 -19.10
C GLU A 60 -3.70 -1.86 -18.02
N LEU A 61 -2.47 -1.45 -17.78
CA LEU A 61 -2.20 -0.42 -16.78
C LEU A 61 -2.22 0.95 -17.46
N LYS A 62 -3.31 1.72 -17.28
CA LYS A 62 -3.26 3.18 -17.45
C LYS A 62 -2.11 3.70 -16.58
N MET A 63 -0.94 3.87 -17.18
CA MET A 63 0.26 4.31 -16.49
C MET A 63 -0.05 5.66 -15.86
N ARG A 64 0.15 5.74 -14.54
CA ARG A 64 -0.13 6.94 -13.77
C ARG A 64 1.15 7.73 -13.57
N GLU A 65 0.98 9.01 -13.28
CA GLU A 65 2.09 9.92 -13.03
C GLU A 65 2.48 9.95 -11.56
N VAL A 66 3.76 10.20 -11.33
CA VAL A 66 4.26 10.57 -10.00
C VAL A 66 3.84 12.01 -9.71
N LYS A 67 3.24 12.23 -8.54
CA LYS A 67 2.76 13.56 -8.15
C LYS A 67 3.93 14.47 -7.81
N ARG A 68 4.79 14.02 -6.88
CA ARG A 68 5.98 14.73 -6.41
C ARG A 68 6.82 13.85 -5.48
N LYS A 69 8.03 14.33 -5.18
CA LYS A 69 8.86 13.83 -4.09
C LYS A 69 8.33 14.26 -2.71
N LEU A 70 8.51 13.42 -1.70
CA LEU A 70 8.27 13.77 -0.30
C LEU A 70 9.46 14.53 0.28
N ASN A 71 9.20 15.49 1.17
CA ASN A 71 10.24 16.15 1.95
C ASN A 71 10.60 15.36 3.22
N GLU A 72 11.67 15.74 3.92
CA GLU A 72 12.15 15.02 5.11
C GLU A 72 11.13 15.01 6.27
N SER A 73 10.39 16.11 6.48
CA SER A 73 9.35 16.18 7.51
C SER A 73 8.21 15.21 7.22
N GLU A 74 7.79 15.11 5.97
CA GLU A 74 6.78 14.16 5.50
C GLU A 74 7.27 12.72 5.63
N ILE A 75 8.55 12.46 5.35
CA ILE A 75 9.18 11.14 5.55
C ILE A 75 9.16 10.75 7.03
N ASN A 76 9.44 11.68 7.94
CA ASN A 76 9.39 11.41 9.38
C ASN A 76 7.96 11.08 9.85
N LYS A 77 6.94 11.73 9.29
CA LYS A 77 5.52 11.43 9.56
C LYS A 77 5.14 10.00 9.21
N LEU A 78 5.84 9.35 8.27
CA LEU A 78 5.53 7.99 7.82
C LEU A 78 5.63 6.96 8.95
N THR A 79 6.59 7.14 9.84
CA THR A 79 6.77 6.28 11.02
C THR A 79 5.58 6.39 11.97
N GLU A 80 5.01 7.58 12.14
CA GLU A 80 3.82 7.77 12.97
C GLU A 80 2.58 7.15 12.33
N LEU A 81 2.42 7.30 11.00
CA LEU A 81 1.36 6.63 10.25
C LEU A 81 1.44 5.11 10.40
N ASP A 82 2.65 4.56 10.40
CA ASP A 82 2.88 3.13 10.57
C ASP A 82 2.46 2.65 11.95
N LYS A 83 2.84 3.37 13.01
CA LYS A 83 2.39 3.06 14.38
C LYS A 83 0.87 3.11 14.51
N LYS A 84 0.22 4.16 13.99
CA LYS A 84 -1.25 4.27 13.99
C LYS A 84 -1.89 3.12 13.22
N ALA A 85 -1.33 2.72 12.09
CA ALA A 85 -1.84 1.63 11.27
C ALA A 85 -1.73 0.28 12.00
N ASP A 86 -0.64 0.04 12.72
CA ASP A 86 -0.45 -1.18 13.50
C ASP A 86 -1.44 -1.28 14.67
N GLU A 87 -1.66 -0.18 15.41
CA GLU A 87 -2.68 -0.12 16.46
C GLU A 87 -4.08 -0.42 15.89
N ALA A 88 -4.42 0.22 14.77
CA ALA A 88 -5.68 0.00 14.07
C ALA A 88 -5.83 -1.44 13.56
N TYR A 89 -4.74 -2.05 13.08
CA TYR A 89 -4.70 -3.45 12.67
C TYR A 89 -5.05 -4.39 13.82
N PHE A 90 -4.46 -4.24 15.00
CA PHE A 90 -4.77 -5.11 16.14
C PHE A 90 -6.20 -4.96 16.63
N ILE A 91 -6.75 -3.74 16.60
CA ILE A 91 -8.16 -3.50 16.92
C ILE A 91 -9.06 -4.21 15.89
N CYS A 92 -8.81 -3.98 14.59
CA CYS A 92 -9.61 -4.59 13.52
C CYS A 92 -9.50 -6.13 13.54
N LYS A 93 -8.32 -6.67 13.85
CA LYS A 93 -8.11 -8.12 13.97
C LYS A 93 -9.01 -8.77 15.02
N LYS A 94 -9.24 -8.08 16.15
CA LYS A 94 -10.18 -8.56 17.19
C LYS A 94 -11.63 -8.56 16.69
N ILE A 95 -12.03 -7.54 15.93
CA ILE A 95 -13.36 -7.46 15.32
C ILE A 95 -13.54 -8.58 14.28
N VAL A 96 -12.59 -8.73 13.36
CA VAL A 96 -12.59 -9.77 12.33
C VAL A 96 -12.70 -11.16 12.96
N LYS A 97 -11.92 -11.46 14.00
CA LYS A 97 -11.99 -12.75 14.71
C LYS A 97 -13.39 -13.06 15.27
N ARG A 98 -14.18 -12.04 15.60
CA ARG A 98 -15.52 -12.20 16.18
C ARG A 98 -16.62 -12.27 15.13
N PHE A 99 -16.53 -11.46 14.08
CA PHE A 99 -17.62 -11.24 13.12
C PHE A 99 -17.37 -11.87 11.74
N LEU A 100 -16.12 -12.17 11.39
CA LEU A 100 -15.75 -12.73 10.09
C LEU A 100 -14.45 -13.57 10.20
N PRO A 101 -14.43 -14.65 11.02
CA PRO A 101 -13.21 -15.39 11.33
C PRO A 101 -12.54 -16.08 10.13
N GLU A 102 -13.25 -16.27 9.02
CA GLU A 102 -12.75 -16.81 7.76
C GLU A 102 -11.90 -15.80 6.95
N MET A 103 -11.93 -14.52 7.33
CA MET A 103 -11.09 -13.49 6.74
C MET A 103 -9.70 -13.48 7.37
N ASN A 104 -8.66 -13.61 6.56
CA ASN A 104 -7.28 -13.45 7.03
C ASN A 104 -6.81 -11.99 6.84
N LEU A 105 -6.82 -11.23 7.93
CA LEU A 105 -6.36 -9.83 7.94
C LEU A 105 -4.82 -9.78 7.93
N VAL A 106 -4.24 -9.22 6.87
CA VAL A 106 -2.79 -9.24 6.64
C VAL A 106 -2.11 -8.01 7.23
N ILE A 107 -2.46 -6.80 6.76
CA ILE A 107 -1.86 -5.53 7.22
C ILE A 107 -2.87 -4.37 7.14
N GLY A 108 -2.61 -3.30 7.88
CA GLY A 108 -3.27 -2.01 7.77
C GLY A 108 -2.36 -0.92 7.19
N GLU A 109 -2.95 0.08 6.55
CA GLU A 109 -2.27 1.25 6.00
C GLU A 109 -3.18 2.47 6.10
N TYR A 110 -2.62 3.62 6.51
CA TYR A 110 -3.30 4.90 6.31
C TYR A 110 -2.88 5.50 4.97
N THR A 111 -3.83 6.14 4.28
CA THR A 111 -3.47 7.06 3.20
C THR A 111 -2.63 8.21 3.74
N PHE A 112 -1.83 8.85 2.89
CA PHE A 112 -0.89 9.89 3.31
C PHE A 112 -1.59 11.07 4.02
N ASP A 113 -2.79 11.42 3.56
CA ASP A 113 -3.67 12.44 4.12
C ASP A 113 -4.44 12.00 5.39
N GLU A 114 -4.26 10.75 5.86
CA GLU A 114 -4.94 10.14 7.00
C GLU A 114 -6.47 10.04 6.89
N ASN A 115 -7.05 10.34 5.72
CA ASN A 115 -8.50 10.35 5.50
C ASN A 115 -9.09 8.95 5.39
N LYS A 116 -8.30 7.97 4.92
CA LYS A 116 -8.73 6.58 4.78
C LYS A 116 -7.80 5.63 5.53
N LEU A 117 -8.42 4.62 6.13
CA LEU A 117 -7.75 3.46 6.69
C LEU A 117 -8.03 2.26 5.78
N ILE A 118 -6.98 1.69 5.23
CA ILE A 118 -7.03 0.59 4.28
C ILE A 118 -6.54 -0.68 4.96
N PHE A 119 -7.33 -1.74 4.90
CA PHE A 119 -6.95 -3.06 5.37
C PHE A 119 -6.80 -4.02 4.20
N TYR A 120 -5.66 -4.71 4.15
CA TYR A 120 -5.41 -5.76 3.16
C TYR A 120 -5.68 -7.12 3.77
N PHE A 121 -6.37 -7.98 3.03
CA PHE A 121 -6.75 -9.31 3.52
C PHE A 121 -6.70 -10.38 2.43
N THR A 122 -6.59 -11.63 2.83
CA THR A 122 -6.80 -12.79 1.97
C THR A 122 -8.05 -13.55 2.39
N ALA A 123 -8.70 -14.19 1.42
CA ALA A 123 -9.88 -15.02 1.63
C ALA A 123 -9.96 -16.05 0.50
N GLU A 124 -10.32 -17.29 0.84
CA GLU A 124 -10.48 -18.37 -0.15
C GLU A 124 -11.84 -18.31 -0.86
N LYS A 125 -12.86 -17.81 -0.17
CA LYS A 125 -14.25 -17.73 -0.64
C LYS A 125 -14.76 -16.30 -0.54
N ARG A 126 -15.90 -16.05 -1.18
CA ARG A 126 -16.62 -14.79 -1.04
C ARG A 126 -17.10 -14.63 0.40
N LEU A 127 -16.81 -13.48 1.00
CA LEU A 127 -17.17 -13.15 2.37
C LEU A 127 -18.36 -12.20 2.43
N ASP A 128 -19.15 -12.28 3.50
CA ASP A 128 -20.22 -11.34 3.80
C ASP A 128 -19.76 -10.29 4.81
N PHE A 129 -19.63 -9.04 4.36
CA PHE A 129 -19.06 -7.96 5.15
C PHE A 129 -20.09 -7.21 6.02
N ARG A 130 -21.38 -7.53 5.94
CA ARG A 130 -22.45 -6.67 6.52
C ARG A 130 -22.27 -6.40 8.01
N GLU A 131 -22.06 -7.44 8.82
CA GLU A 131 -21.87 -7.27 10.27
C GLU A 131 -20.49 -6.70 10.61
N LEU A 132 -19.44 -7.11 9.90
CA LEU A 132 -18.10 -6.57 10.06
C LEU A 132 -18.08 -5.05 9.84
N VAL A 133 -18.70 -4.55 8.76
CA VAL A 133 -18.73 -3.12 8.41
C VAL A 133 -19.43 -2.29 9.48
N LYS A 134 -20.51 -2.79 10.08
CA LYS A 134 -21.20 -2.09 11.18
C LYS A 134 -20.26 -1.85 12.37
N GLU A 135 -19.56 -2.89 12.79
CA GLU A 135 -18.66 -2.83 13.96
C GLU A 135 -17.38 -2.04 13.68
N VAL A 136 -16.85 -2.16 12.46
CA VAL A 136 -15.71 -1.36 12.00
C VAL A 136 -16.09 0.13 11.99
N ASN A 137 -17.23 0.51 11.42
CA ASN A 137 -17.67 1.91 11.41
C ASN A 137 -17.98 2.45 12.81
N ARG A 138 -18.44 1.60 13.73
CA ARG A 138 -18.64 2.00 15.14
C ARG A 138 -17.31 2.25 15.85
N THR A 139 -16.29 1.45 15.52
CA THR A 139 -14.99 1.50 16.18
C THR A 139 -14.09 2.60 15.60
N PHE A 140 -14.04 2.71 14.28
CA PHE A 140 -13.19 3.66 13.57
C PHE A 140 -14.02 4.86 13.14
N LYS A 141 -13.68 6.05 13.65
CA LYS A 141 -14.30 7.33 13.25
C LYS A 141 -13.76 7.86 11.90
N LYS A 142 -13.39 6.96 10.99
CA LYS A 142 -12.76 7.26 9.70
C LYS A 142 -13.28 6.29 8.65
N ARG A 143 -13.13 6.65 7.37
CA ARG A 143 -13.49 5.76 6.26
C ARG A 143 -12.54 4.56 6.24
N VAL A 144 -13.10 3.37 6.45
CA VAL A 144 -12.36 2.11 6.37
C VAL A 144 -12.68 1.40 5.06
N GLU A 145 -11.64 0.95 4.36
CA GLU A 145 -11.76 0.14 3.14
C GLU A 145 -11.02 -1.19 3.29
N PHE A 146 -11.60 -2.26 2.77
CA PHE A 146 -10.99 -3.58 2.74
C PHE A 146 -10.60 -3.94 1.31
N TYR A 147 -9.35 -4.37 1.11
CA TYR A 147 -8.84 -4.80 -0.18
C TYR A 147 -8.35 -6.24 -0.11
N GLN A 148 -8.97 -7.10 -0.92
CA GLN A 148 -8.51 -8.45 -1.08
C GLN A 148 -7.21 -8.48 -1.89
N ILE A 149 -6.22 -9.22 -1.40
CA ILE A 149 -4.95 -9.48 -2.10
C ILE A 149 -4.83 -10.99 -2.40
N LYS A 150 -3.89 -11.34 -3.28
CA LYS A 150 -3.58 -12.74 -3.57
C LYS A 150 -2.68 -13.31 -2.48
N VAL A 151 -2.72 -14.62 -2.27
CA VAL A 151 -1.85 -15.33 -1.28
C VAL A 151 -0.37 -15.07 -1.54
N ASN A 152 0.06 -14.97 -2.82
CA ASN A 152 1.43 -14.61 -3.15
C ASN A 152 1.80 -13.17 -2.73
N ASP A 153 0.85 -12.23 -2.79
CA ASP A 153 1.06 -10.88 -2.33
C ASP A 153 1.19 -10.82 -0.81
N GLU A 154 0.41 -11.63 -0.08
CA GLU A 154 0.56 -11.82 1.36
C GLU A 154 1.94 -12.36 1.71
N GLY A 155 2.41 -13.40 1.03
CA GLY A 155 3.76 -13.95 1.21
C GLY A 155 4.84 -12.88 1.07
N ARG A 156 4.79 -12.07 0.01
CA ARG A 156 5.74 -10.96 -0.19
C ARG A 156 5.68 -9.92 0.93
N ILE A 157 4.48 -9.57 1.39
CA ILE A 157 4.28 -8.61 2.49
C ILE A 157 4.91 -9.20 3.76
N LEU A 158 4.53 -10.40 4.16
CA LEU A 158 5.02 -11.06 5.38
C LEU A 158 6.54 -11.27 5.35
N SER A 159 7.12 -11.65 4.22
CA SER A 159 8.57 -11.78 4.07
C SER A 159 9.31 -10.45 4.28
N ALA A 160 8.71 -9.33 3.87
CA ALA A 160 9.32 -8.01 4.04
C ALA A 160 9.21 -7.49 5.48
N PHE A 161 8.18 -7.87 6.23
CA PHE A 161 8.00 -7.45 7.62
C PHE A 161 8.58 -8.44 8.65
N GLY A 162 9.06 -9.62 8.23
CA GLY A 162 9.58 -10.67 9.11
C GLY A 162 8.51 -11.29 10.02
N LYS A 163 8.87 -12.39 10.72
CA LYS A 163 7.92 -13.18 11.53
C LYS A 163 7.26 -12.42 12.70
N TYR A 164 7.70 -11.20 13.00
CA TYR A 164 7.20 -10.33 14.07
C TYR A 164 7.38 -8.82 13.80
N GLY A 165 7.23 -8.35 12.55
CA GLY A 165 7.29 -6.89 12.27
C GLY A 165 8.68 -6.26 12.36
N ARG A 166 9.75 -7.06 12.20
CA ARG A 166 11.11 -6.54 11.96
C ARG A 166 11.53 -6.87 10.54
N GLU A 167 11.78 -5.81 9.78
CA GLU A 167 12.28 -5.84 8.40
C GLU A 167 13.55 -6.71 8.36
N ILE A 168 13.54 -7.78 7.56
CA ILE A 168 14.72 -8.61 7.34
C ILE A 168 15.51 -7.93 6.23
N TYR A 169 16.55 -7.18 6.61
CA TYR A 169 17.57 -6.75 5.67
C TYR A 169 18.43 -7.98 5.34
N TRP A 170 18.45 -8.35 4.06
CA TRP A 170 19.56 -9.13 3.50
C TRP A 170 20.71 -8.17 3.20
#